data_AF-A0AAN9UN89-F1
#
_entry.id   AF-A0AAN9UN89-F1
#
_cell.length_a   1.000
_cell.length_b   1.000
_cell.length_c   1.000
_cell.angle_alpha   90.00
_cell.angle_beta   90.00
_cell.angle_gamma   90.00
#
_symmetry.space_group_name_H-M   'P 1'
#
loop_
_entity.id
_entity.type
_entity.pdbx_description
1 polymer ?
#
loop_
_entity_poly.entity_id
_entity_poly.type
_entity_poly.pdbx_seq_one_letter_code
_entity_poly.pdbx_strand_id
1 'polypeptide(L)'
;MCHIPFVLDVQDESSETELGVLRCHIARQNPQAKAIIDALETQAQGGNSGCLEQEVLVLFTSPVQHYVTPKFYTETKPDTGKVVPTWNYAAAQAYGRAKVYYDSRSDDTKAFLSKQVDDLSQYAETSVMGYTGVGGKPSPWKVSDAPESYVELLRKNIIGIEIAIDRLEGKFKMSQEMSQGDREGVIQGFGNLQNEVGTRMAELVKERGDLKDSKSLQVQES
;
A
#
# COMPACT_ATOMS: atom_id res chain seq x y z
N MET A 1 -13.74 -6.71 -5.64
CA MET A 1 -12.52 -6.04 -5.16
C MET A 1 -11.95 -6.91 -4.05
N CYS A 2 -10.68 -7.29 -4.11
CA CYS A 2 -10.02 -8.07 -3.06
C CYS A 2 -9.04 -7.15 -2.34
N HIS A 3 -9.14 -7.09 -1.01
CA HIS A 3 -8.14 -6.41 -0.19
C HIS A 3 -7.10 -7.44 0.22
N ILE A 4 -5.86 -7.25 -0.21
CA ILE A 4 -4.80 -8.25 -0.07
C ILE A 4 -3.64 -7.61 0.69
N PRO A 5 -3.19 -8.18 1.82
CA PRO A 5 -1.95 -7.76 2.47
C PRO A 5 -0.75 -8.12 1.60
N PHE A 6 0.14 -7.14 1.39
CA PHE A 6 1.40 -7.35 0.69
C PHE A 6 2.57 -7.18 1.65
N VAL A 7 3.61 -8.00 1.44
CA VAL A 7 4.94 -7.79 2.00
C VAL A 7 5.80 -7.20 0.87
N LEU A 8 6.57 -6.15 1.18
CA LEU A 8 7.52 -5.56 0.26
C LEU A 8 8.93 -6.09 0.60
N ASP A 9 9.56 -6.77 -0.34
CA ASP A 9 10.96 -7.16 -0.24
C ASP A 9 11.82 -6.13 -0.99
N VAL A 10 12.81 -5.58 -0.30
CA VAL A 10 13.84 -4.67 -0.83
C VAL A 10 15.19 -5.27 -0.45
N GLN A 11 16.15 -5.30 -1.36
CA GLN A 11 17.49 -5.84 -1.12
C GLN A 11 18.37 -4.83 -0.37
N ASP A 12 18.27 -3.56 -0.73
CA ASP A 12 18.97 -2.45 -0.09
C ASP A 12 17.98 -1.35 0.30
N GLU A 13 17.61 -1.32 1.58
CA GLU A 13 16.71 -0.28 2.13
C GLU A 13 17.29 1.14 2.02
N SER A 14 18.60 1.29 1.78
CA SER A 14 19.24 2.60 1.58
C SER A 14 19.21 3.08 0.13
N SER A 15 18.84 2.20 -0.81
CA SER A 15 18.77 2.53 -2.23
C SER A 15 17.61 3.47 -2.54
N GLU A 16 17.92 4.60 -3.16
CA GLU A 16 16.89 5.56 -3.60
C GLU A 16 16.15 5.13 -4.88
N THR A 17 16.68 4.14 -5.60
CA THR A 17 16.18 3.73 -6.92
C THR A 17 15.60 2.32 -6.96
N GLU A 18 15.84 1.51 -5.93
CA GLU A 18 15.27 0.17 -5.86
C GLU A 18 13.77 0.25 -5.62
N LEU A 19 12.98 -0.41 -6.47
CA LEU A 19 11.53 -0.47 -6.32
C LEU A 19 11.07 -1.66 -5.47
N GLY A 20 11.83 -2.76 -5.49
CA GLY A 20 11.54 -3.97 -4.73
C GLY A 20 10.52 -4.91 -5.38
N VAL A 21 10.11 -5.91 -4.61
CA VAL A 21 9.19 -6.98 -5.02
C VAL A 21 8.04 -7.07 -4.03
N LEU A 22 6.81 -7.04 -4.52
CA LEU A 22 5.61 -7.27 -3.71
C LEU A 22 5.28 -8.77 -3.68
N ARG A 23 5.07 -9.32 -2.49
CA ARG A 23 4.56 -10.68 -2.30
C ARG A 23 3.25 -10.68 -1.55
N CYS A 24 2.34 -11.54 -1.98
CA CYS A 24 1.11 -11.82 -1.27
C CYS A 24 0.64 -13.25 -1.51
N HIS A 25 -0.45 -13.60 -0.84
CA HIS A 25 -1.19 -14.82 -1.12
C HIS A 25 -2.69 -14.55 -1.08
N ILE A 26 -3.46 -15.34 -1.82
CA ILE A 26 -4.92 -15.30 -1.79
C ILE A 26 -5.50 -16.71 -1.75
N ALA A 27 -6.71 -16.83 -1.19
CA ALA A 27 -7.44 -18.11 -1.20
C ALA A 27 -7.68 -18.59 -2.62
N ARG A 28 -7.51 -19.89 -2.87
CA ARG A 28 -7.80 -20.53 -4.16
C ARG A 28 -9.26 -20.36 -4.59
N GLN A 29 -10.16 -20.29 -3.62
CA GLN A 29 -11.59 -20.10 -3.85
C GLN A 29 -11.93 -18.64 -4.24
N ASN A 30 -10.98 -17.70 -4.17
CA ASN A 30 -11.17 -16.34 -4.63
C ASN A 30 -11.39 -16.35 -6.16
N PRO A 31 -12.47 -15.74 -6.69
CA PRO A 31 -12.70 -15.65 -8.13
C PRO A 31 -11.52 -15.05 -8.92
N GLN A 32 -10.75 -14.14 -8.31
CA GLN A 32 -9.53 -13.60 -8.94
C GLN A 32 -8.42 -14.65 -9.06
N ALA A 33 -8.25 -15.51 -8.06
CA ALA A 33 -7.28 -16.61 -8.12
C ALA A 33 -7.61 -17.54 -9.30
N LYS A 34 -8.88 -17.89 -9.45
CA LYS A 34 -9.35 -18.70 -10.59
C LYS A 34 -9.06 -18.02 -11.92
N ALA A 35 -9.45 -16.76 -12.07
CA ALA A 35 -9.22 -16.02 -13.32
C ALA A 35 -7.73 -15.91 -13.69
N ILE A 36 -6.86 -15.72 -12.70
CA ILE A 36 -5.40 -15.70 -12.89
C ILE A 36 -4.88 -17.07 -13.35
N ILE A 37 -5.30 -18.15 -12.69
CA ILE A 37 -4.89 -19.52 -13.06
C ILE A 37 -5.38 -19.87 -14.47
N ASP A 38 -6.65 -19.60 -14.79
CA ASP A 38 -7.23 -19.87 -16.12
C ASP A 38 -6.45 -19.12 -17.22
N ALA A 39 -6.03 -17.87 -16.94
CA ALA A 39 -5.20 -17.09 -17.86
C ALA A 39 -3.81 -17.72 -18.07
N LEU A 40 -3.16 -18.17 -17.00
CA LEU A 40 -1.86 -18.84 -17.06
C LEU A 40 -1.92 -20.19 -17.79
N GLU A 41 -2.96 -20.98 -17.55
CA GLU A 41 -3.16 -22.27 -18.23
C GLU A 41 -3.38 -22.09 -19.74
N THR A 42 -4.07 -21.00 -20.12
CA THR A 42 -4.23 -20.62 -21.53
C THR A 42 -2.90 -20.19 -22.15
N GLN A 43 -2.07 -19.44 -21.41
CA GLN A 43 -0.74 -18.98 -21.85
C GLN A 43 0.29 -20.11 -21.93
N ALA A 44 0.23 -21.10 -21.02
CA ALA A 44 1.17 -22.21 -20.97
C ALA A 44 1.13 -23.10 -22.22
N GLN A 45 0.00 -23.13 -22.94
CA GLN A 45 -0.12 -23.79 -24.25
C GLN A 45 0.77 -23.13 -25.32
N GLY A 46 1.24 -21.90 -25.08
CA GLY A 46 2.21 -21.14 -25.90
C GLY A 46 3.65 -21.14 -25.36
N GLY A 47 3.95 -21.88 -24.28
CA GLY A 47 5.32 -22.08 -23.77
C GLY A 47 5.79 -21.12 -22.66
N ASN A 48 4.92 -20.26 -22.11
CA ASN A 48 5.30 -19.37 -21.01
C ASN A 48 4.89 -19.94 -19.63
N SER A 49 5.80 -19.86 -18.65
CA SER A 49 5.69 -20.57 -17.37
C SER A 49 5.40 -19.60 -16.22
N GLY A 50 4.26 -19.76 -15.56
CA GLY A 50 3.94 -19.18 -14.24
C GLY A 50 3.81 -17.66 -14.12
N CYS A 51 4.16 -16.88 -15.15
CA CYS A 51 4.10 -15.42 -15.17
C CYS A 51 2.96 -14.92 -16.07
N LEU A 52 2.21 -13.93 -15.60
CA LEU A 52 1.24 -13.23 -16.43
C LEU A 52 1.95 -12.37 -17.48
N GLU A 53 1.49 -12.46 -18.73
CA GLU A 53 1.98 -11.60 -19.82
C GLU A 53 1.54 -10.14 -19.65
N GLN A 54 0.36 -9.91 -19.07
CA GLN A 54 -0.18 -8.58 -18.84
C GLN A 54 0.37 -7.99 -17.53
N GLU A 55 0.68 -6.70 -17.56
CA GLU A 55 1.02 -5.92 -16.38
C GLU A 55 -0.15 -5.89 -15.40
N VAL A 56 0.16 -6.02 -14.12
CA VAL A 56 -0.80 -5.85 -13.01
C VAL A 56 -0.58 -4.51 -12.32
N LEU A 57 -1.64 -3.98 -11.74
CA LEU A 57 -1.63 -2.77 -10.91
C LEU A 57 -2.06 -3.12 -9.48
N VAL A 58 -1.20 -2.79 -8.51
CA VAL A 58 -1.54 -2.77 -7.09
C VAL A 58 -1.75 -1.32 -6.64
N LEU A 59 -2.95 -1.01 -6.18
CA LEU A 59 -3.31 0.32 -5.67
C LEU A 59 -3.31 0.31 -4.15
N PHE A 60 -2.39 1.06 -3.55
CA PHE A 60 -2.37 1.37 -2.13
C PHE A 60 -3.02 2.73 -1.91
N THR A 61 -4.14 2.77 -1.20
CA THR A 61 -4.84 4.02 -0.87
C THR A 61 -4.65 4.37 0.59
N SER A 62 -4.35 5.63 0.87
CA SER A 62 -4.34 6.14 2.25
C SER A 62 -5.71 5.94 2.90
N PRO A 63 -5.78 5.43 4.14
CA PRO A 63 -7.04 5.39 4.89
C PRO A 63 -7.53 6.80 5.24
N VAL A 64 -6.61 7.78 5.28
CA VAL A 64 -6.92 9.18 5.57
C VAL A 64 -7.14 9.94 4.26
N GLN A 65 -8.39 10.29 4.00
CA GLN A 65 -8.85 11.12 2.89
C GLN A 65 -10.13 11.86 3.30
N HIS A 66 -10.38 13.04 2.75
CA HIS A 66 -11.57 13.81 3.11
C HIS A 66 -11.96 14.83 2.03
N TYR A 67 -13.26 15.11 1.96
CA TYR A 67 -13.80 16.25 1.22
C TYR A 67 -13.32 17.58 1.81
N VAL A 68 -12.82 18.49 0.97
CA VAL A 68 -12.42 19.85 1.36
C VAL A 68 -13.53 20.81 0.92
N THR A 69 -14.18 21.42 1.91
CA THR A 69 -15.21 22.43 1.63
C THR A 69 -14.57 23.76 1.23
N PRO A 70 -15.16 24.50 0.28
CA PRO A 70 -14.71 25.85 -0.05
C PRO A 70 -14.79 26.84 1.12
N LYS A 71 -15.53 26.50 2.20
CA LYS A 71 -15.59 27.32 3.42
C LYS A 71 -14.25 27.40 4.15
N PHE A 72 -13.32 26.49 3.88
CA PHE A 72 -12.00 26.49 4.51
C PHE A 72 -11.03 27.46 3.85
N TYR A 73 -11.32 27.95 2.65
CA TYR A 73 -10.45 28.91 1.95
C TYR A 73 -10.69 30.31 2.52
N THR A 74 -9.74 30.79 3.31
CA THR A 74 -9.81 32.06 4.05
C THR A 74 -9.21 33.25 3.29
N GLU A 75 -8.49 33.01 2.20
CA GLU A 75 -7.86 34.04 1.39
C GLU A 75 -8.61 34.21 0.05
N THR A 76 -8.70 33.16 -0.77
CA THR A 76 -9.29 33.28 -2.12
C THR A 76 -10.79 33.54 -2.10
N LYS A 77 -11.50 32.98 -1.11
CA LYS A 77 -12.97 33.11 -1.02
C LYS A 77 -13.44 34.53 -0.73
N PRO A 78 -12.93 35.25 0.30
CA PRO A 78 -13.33 36.64 0.52
C PRO A 78 -12.82 37.58 -0.58
N ASP A 79 -11.68 37.28 -1.22
CA ASP A 79 -11.11 38.13 -2.26
C ASP A 79 -11.86 38.03 -3.61
N THR A 80 -11.98 36.82 -4.18
CA THR A 80 -12.57 36.63 -5.52
C THR A 80 -13.84 35.79 -5.52
N GLY A 81 -14.07 34.98 -4.49
CA GLY A 81 -15.14 34.00 -4.43
C GLY A 81 -15.01 32.83 -5.42
N LYS A 82 -13.93 32.78 -6.24
CA LYS A 82 -13.72 31.75 -7.27
C LYS A 82 -13.14 30.47 -6.68
N VAL A 83 -13.90 29.84 -5.80
CA VAL A 83 -13.50 28.62 -5.09
C VAL A 83 -14.45 27.47 -5.38
N VAL A 84 -13.89 26.26 -5.50
CA VAL A 84 -14.63 25.03 -5.77
C VAL A 84 -14.28 23.94 -4.76
N PRO A 85 -15.22 23.04 -4.44
CA PRO A 85 -14.94 21.94 -3.54
C PRO A 85 -13.95 20.95 -4.15
N THR A 86 -13.21 20.23 -3.31
CA THR A 86 -12.30 19.19 -3.78
C THR A 86 -12.18 18.04 -2.78
N TRP A 87 -11.31 17.07 -3.07
CA TRP A 87 -10.98 15.96 -2.19
C TRP A 87 -9.49 15.92 -1.93
N ASN A 88 -9.12 15.78 -0.67
CA ASN A 88 -7.76 15.45 -0.27
C ASN A 88 -7.62 13.93 -0.11
N TYR A 89 -6.59 13.36 -0.72
CA TYR A 89 -6.29 11.94 -0.72
C TYR A 89 -4.82 11.68 -1.06
N ALA A 90 -4.35 10.48 -0.71
CA ALA A 90 -3.05 9.97 -1.15
C ALA A 90 -3.19 8.54 -1.66
N ALA A 91 -2.44 8.20 -2.71
CA ALA A 91 -2.38 6.86 -3.25
C ALA A 91 -1.01 6.55 -3.86
N ALA A 92 -0.62 5.29 -3.84
CA ALA A 92 0.52 4.76 -4.58
C ALA A 92 0.06 3.62 -5.50
N GLN A 93 0.56 3.64 -6.73
CA GLN A 93 0.26 2.68 -7.79
C GLN A 93 1.54 1.95 -8.15
N ALA A 94 1.59 0.66 -7.82
CA ALA A 94 2.71 -0.21 -8.19
C ALA A 94 2.31 -1.06 -9.40
N TYR A 95 3.11 -0.97 -10.44
CA TYR A 95 2.94 -1.67 -11.70
C TYR A 95 4.06 -2.69 -11.88
N GLY A 96 3.72 -3.86 -12.41
CA GLY A 96 4.71 -4.89 -12.68
C GLY A 96 4.10 -6.16 -13.26
N ARG A 97 4.94 -7.17 -13.48
CA ARG A 97 4.50 -8.49 -13.94
C ARG A 97 4.39 -9.47 -12.78
N ALA A 98 3.26 -10.18 -12.73
CA ALA A 98 2.98 -11.11 -11.65
C ALA A 98 3.45 -12.53 -11.99
N LYS A 99 4.29 -13.10 -11.14
CA LYS A 99 4.59 -14.54 -11.09
C LYS A 99 3.69 -15.20 -10.05
N VAL A 100 3.09 -16.32 -10.41
CA VAL A 100 2.05 -16.97 -9.61
C VAL A 100 2.48 -18.37 -9.22
N TYR A 101 2.42 -18.63 -7.92
CA TYR A 101 2.81 -19.89 -7.29
C TYR A 101 1.53 -20.65 -6.88
N TYR A 102 1.03 -21.48 -7.80
CA TYR A 102 -0.27 -22.15 -7.62
C TYR A 102 -0.21 -23.68 -7.71
N ASP A 103 0.89 -24.29 -8.11
CA ASP A 103 1.02 -25.75 -8.01
C ASP A 103 1.41 -26.14 -6.58
N SER A 104 0.45 -26.71 -5.83
CA SER A 104 0.64 -27.16 -4.45
C SER A 104 1.65 -28.30 -4.29
N ARG A 105 2.02 -28.99 -5.38
CA ARG A 105 2.99 -30.09 -5.36
C ARG A 105 4.42 -29.60 -5.54
N SER A 106 4.60 -28.46 -6.22
CA SER A 106 5.89 -27.82 -6.46
C SER A 106 6.55 -27.35 -5.17
N ASP A 107 7.84 -27.65 -5.03
CA ASP A 107 8.64 -27.23 -3.87
C ASP A 107 8.88 -25.72 -3.87
N ASP A 108 8.99 -25.09 -5.04
CA ASP A 108 9.09 -23.63 -5.17
C ASP A 108 7.84 -22.94 -4.61
N THR A 109 6.65 -23.47 -4.91
CA THR A 109 5.39 -22.94 -4.37
C THR A 109 5.35 -23.08 -2.85
N LYS A 110 5.79 -24.23 -2.31
CA LYS A 110 5.82 -24.44 -0.85
C LYS A 110 6.80 -23.48 -0.18
N ALA A 111 8.00 -23.31 -0.74
CA ALA A 111 9.01 -22.40 -0.21
C ALA A 111 8.52 -20.95 -0.23
N PHE A 112 7.96 -20.50 -1.36
CA PHE A 112 7.38 -19.16 -1.49
C PHE A 112 6.27 -18.91 -0.46
N LEU A 113 5.30 -19.82 -0.37
CA LEU A 113 4.17 -19.67 0.55
C LEU A 113 4.59 -19.75 2.02
N SER A 114 5.59 -20.56 2.36
CA SER A 114 6.12 -20.62 3.73
C SER A 114 6.72 -19.27 4.12
N LYS A 115 7.64 -18.74 3.31
CA LYS A 115 8.23 -17.41 3.52
C LYS A 115 7.15 -16.31 3.59
N GLN A 116 6.17 -16.34 2.69
CA GLN A 116 5.11 -15.33 2.65
C GLN A 116 4.25 -15.34 3.92
N VAL A 117 3.85 -16.51 4.40
CA VAL A 117 3.01 -16.61 5.60
C VAL A 117 3.84 -16.24 6.85
N ASP A 118 5.07 -16.73 6.95
CA ASP A 118 5.96 -16.42 8.07
C ASP A 118 6.23 -14.91 8.19
N ASP A 119 6.66 -14.26 7.10
CA ASP A 119 7.00 -12.84 7.11
C ASP A 119 5.76 -11.96 7.40
N LEU A 120 4.61 -12.28 6.80
CA LEU A 120 3.38 -11.52 7.03
C LEU A 120 2.90 -11.68 8.47
N SER A 121 2.92 -12.91 9.00
CA SER A 121 2.58 -13.17 10.41
C SER A 121 3.53 -12.46 11.35
N GLN A 122 4.84 -12.52 11.10
CA GLN A 122 5.82 -11.82 11.92
C GLN A 122 5.60 -10.31 11.91
N TYR A 123 5.38 -9.70 10.73
CA TYR A 123 5.08 -8.27 10.63
C TYR A 123 3.78 -7.89 11.36
N ALA A 124 2.72 -8.68 11.20
CA ALA A 124 1.45 -8.41 11.86
C ALA A 124 1.58 -8.51 13.39
N GLU A 125 2.22 -9.56 13.90
CA GLU A 125 2.40 -9.76 15.34
C GLU A 125 3.30 -8.68 15.97
N THR A 126 4.36 -8.27 15.26
CA THR A 126 5.34 -7.32 15.82
C THR A 126 4.98 -5.86 15.54
N SER A 127 4.83 -5.47 14.28
CA SER A 127 4.63 -4.07 13.87
C SER A 127 3.20 -3.58 14.07
N VAL A 128 2.20 -4.46 13.91
CA VAL A 128 0.78 -4.09 14.06
C VAL A 128 0.30 -4.33 15.48
N MET A 129 0.52 -5.53 16.03
CA MET A 129 0.05 -5.91 17.37
C MET A 129 1.03 -5.50 18.49
N GLY A 130 2.30 -5.25 18.18
CA GLY A 130 3.31 -4.85 19.16
C GLY A 130 3.86 -6.00 20.02
N TYR A 131 3.56 -7.25 19.67
CA TYR A 131 4.01 -8.43 20.41
C TYR A 131 5.48 -8.71 20.11
N THR A 132 6.33 -8.44 21.10
CA THR A 132 7.79 -8.47 20.96
C THR A 132 8.48 -9.32 22.01
N GLY A 133 7.75 -9.77 23.04
CA GLY A 133 8.31 -10.48 24.19
C GLY A 133 9.17 -9.62 25.12
N VAL A 134 9.32 -8.32 24.85
CA VAL A 134 10.18 -7.40 25.62
C VAL A 134 9.32 -6.36 26.35
N GLY A 135 9.77 -5.93 27.54
CA GLY A 135 9.11 -4.85 28.29
C GLY A 135 7.71 -5.22 28.79
N GLY A 136 7.49 -6.50 29.11
CA GLY A 136 6.18 -7.01 29.57
C GLY A 136 5.17 -7.24 28.45
N LYS A 137 5.53 -7.04 27.18
CA LYS A 137 4.68 -7.37 26.04
C LYS A 137 4.68 -8.88 25.76
N PRO A 138 3.55 -9.46 25.29
CA PRO A 138 3.52 -10.85 24.85
C PRO A 138 4.54 -11.15 23.76
N SER A 139 5.00 -12.41 23.69
CA SER A 139 5.80 -12.91 22.56
C SER A 139 4.92 -13.02 21.31
N PRO A 140 5.49 -12.75 20.11
CA PRO A 140 4.75 -12.91 18.86
C PRO A 140 4.42 -14.39 18.62
N TRP A 141 3.21 -14.65 18.12
CA TRP A 141 2.84 -15.98 17.61
C TRP A 141 3.65 -16.30 16.35
N LYS A 142 4.10 -17.54 16.22
CA LYS A 142 4.81 -18.05 15.04
C LYS A 142 3.98 -19.10 14.33
N VAL A 143 4.12 -19.20 13.02
CA VAL A 143 3.47 -20.26 12.23
C VAL A 143 3.82 -21.65 12.74
N SER A 144 5.06 -21.83 13.24
CA SER A 144 5.54 -23.08 13.86
C SER A 144 4.90 -23.40 15.22
N ASP A 145 4.14 -22.48 15.83
CA ASP A 145 3.34 -22.77 17.02
C ASP A 145 2.06 -23.57 16.67
N ALA A 146 1.66 -23.59 15.39
CA ALA A 146 0.59 -24.46 14.89
C ALA A 146 1.14 -25.83 14.44
N PRO A 147 0.32 -26.91 14.51
CA PRO A 147 0.72 -28.22 14.02
C PRO A 147 1.09 -28.19 12.54
N GLU A 148 2.23 -28.78 12.16
CA GLU A 148 2.74 -28.77 10.79
C GLU A 148 1.73 -29.33 9.78
N SER A 149 1.05 -30.44 10.12
CA SER A 149 0.02 -31.03 9.27
C SER A 149 -1.18 -30.09 9.02
N TYR A 150 -1.48 -29.22 9.98
CA TYR A 150 -2.52 -28.20 9.85
C TYR A 150 -2.08 -27.05 8.94
N VAL A 151 -0.84 -26.57 9.11
CA VAL A 151 -0.26 -25.53 8.25
C VAL A 151 -0.18 -26.00 6.79
N GLU A 152 0.29 -27.23 6.55
CA GLU A 152 0.36 -27.83 5.20
C GLU A 152 -1.02 -27.99 4.55
N LEU A 153 -2.05 -28.31 5.34
CA LEU A 153 -3.42 -28.39 4.84
C LEU A 153 -3.94 -27.00 4.41
N LEU A 154 -3.74 -25.96 5.23
CA LEU A 154 -4.18 -24.61 4.91
C LEU A 154 -3.40 -24.00 3.73
N ARG A 155 -2.10 -24.29 3.62
CA ARG A 155 -1.26 -23.82 2.51
C ARG A 155 -1.77 -24.31 1.15
N LYS A 156 -2.29 -25.54 1.08
CA LYS A 156 -2.92 -26.07 -0.15
C LYS A 156 -4.15 -25.28 -0.57
N ASN A 157 -4.75 -24.47 0.29
CA ASN A 157 -5.92 -23.64 -0.01
C ASN A 157 -5.59 -22.21 -0.46
N ILE A 158 -4.31 -21.85 -0.58
CA ILE A 158 -3.87 -20.54 -1.07
C ILE A 158 -2.98 -20.67 -2.31
N ILE A 159 -2.87 -19.58 -3.06
CA ILE A 159 -1.85 -19.36 -4.10
C ILE A 159 -0.98 -18.18 -3.70
N GLY A 160 0.28 -18.21 -4.12
CA GLY A 160 1.22 -17.11 -3.94
C GLY A 160 1.26 -16.23 -5.18
N ILE A 161 1.46 -14.93 -5.00
CA ILE A 161 1.65 -13.97 -6.07
C ILE A 161 2.87 -13.11 -5.72
N GLU A 162 3.77 -12.99 -6.67
CA GLU A 162 4.98 -12.17 -6.61
C GLU A 162 4.95 -11.17 -7.75
N ILE A 163 5.20 -9.90 -7.47
CA ILE A 163 5.17 -8.81 -8.46
C ILE A 163 6.48 -8.06 -8.34
N ALA A 164 7.38 -8.25 -9.31
CA ALA A 164 8.53 -7.37 -9.46
C ALA A 164 8.02 -6.01 -9.92
N ILE A 165 8.31 -4.95 -9.14
CA ILE A 165 7.80 -3.62 -9.45
C ILE A 165 8.65 -3.01 -10.57
N ASP A 166 8.01 -2.77 -11.72
CA ASP A 166 8.63 -2.14 -12.88
C ASP A 166 8.46 -0.60 -12.84
N ARG A 167 7.37 -0.13 -12.23
CA ARG A 167 7.04 1.30 -12.12
C ARG A 167 6.20 1.59 -10.88
N LEU A 168 6.55 2.66 -10.18
CA LEU A 168 5.84 3.14 -8.99
C LEU A 168 5.43 4.61 -9.17
N GLU A 169 4.14 4.89 -9.02
CA GLU A 169 3.59 6.23 -9.13
C GLU A 169 2.84 6.64 -7.86
N GLY A 170 3.23 7.77 -7.28
CA GLY A 170 2.60 8.34 -6.09
C GLY A 170 1.79 9.59 -6.41
N LYS A 171 0.59 9.71 -5.84
CA LYS A 171 -0.21 10.92 -5.90
C LYS A 171 -0.58 11.40 -4.51
N PHE A 172 -0.22 12.66 -4.22
CA PHE A 172 -0.76 13.41 -3.10
C PHE A 172 -1.60 14.57 -3.61
N LYS A 173 -2.83 14.68 -3.12
CA LYS A 173 -3.67 15.87 -3.24
C LYS A 173 -4.05 16.27 -1.82
N MET A 174 -3.35 17.26 -1.28
CA MET A 174 -3.43 17.72 0.11
C MET A 174 -3.47 19.25 0.16
N SER A 175 -4.20 19.87 -0.78
CA SER A 175 -4.27 21.33 -0.93
C SER A 175 -2.92 22.06 -1.08
N GLN A 176 -1.81 21.35 -1.36
CA GLN A 176 -0.46 21.90 -1.31
C GLN A 176 -0.16 22.98 -2.35
N GLU A 177 -0.98 23.07 -3.41
CA GLU A 177 -0.88 24.07 -4.48
C GLU A 177 -1.75 25.32 -4.22
N MET A 178 -2.47 25.39 -3.09
CA MET A 178 -3.23 26.59 -2.69
C MET A 178 -2.28 27.64 -2.10
N SER A 179 -2.76 28.88 -1.97
CA SER A 179 -2.02 29.93 -1.26
C SER A 179 -1.75 29.55 0.20
N GLN A 180 -0.79 30.21 0.83
CA GLN A 180 -0.49 29.96 2.24
C GLN A 180 -1.71 30.17 3.14
N GLY A 181 -2.46 31.27 2.95
CA GLY A 181 -3.65 31.56 3.75
C GLY A 181 -4.75 30.50 3.57
N ASP A 182 -4.97 30.02 2.35
CA ASP A 182 -5.96 28.96 2.12
C ASP A 182 -5.51 27.60 2.67
N ARG A 183 -4.21 27.28 2.63
CA ARG A 183 -3.67 26.07 3.27
C ARG A 183 -3.86 26.13 4.78
N GLU A 184 -3.56 27.26 5.42
CA GLU A 184 -3.78 27.48 6.85
C GLU A 184 -5.27 27.34 7.20
N GLY A 185 -6.16 27.92 6.39
CA GLY A 185 -7.61 27.78 6.57
C GLY A 185 -8.10 26.32 6.45
N VAL A 186 -7.52 25.52 5.55
CA VAL A 186 -7.78 24.08 5.45
C VAL A 186 -7.29 23.31 6.69
N ILE A 187 -6.08 23.61 7.18
CA ILE A 187 -5.53 22.99 8.40
C ILE A 187 -6.42 23.28 9.61
N GLN A 188 -6.80 24.55 9.82
CA GLN A 188 -7.69 24.94 10.91
C GLN A 188 -9.09 24.35 10.76
N GLY A 189 -9.64 24.35 9.54
CA GLY A 189 -10.94 23.78 9.22
C GLY A 189 -11.02 22.31 9.59
N PHE A 190 -9.99 21.52 9.27
CA PHE A 190 -9.91 20.12 9.66
C PHE A 190 -9.67 19.92 11.16
N GLY A 191 -8.80 20.71 11.79
CA GLY A 191 -8.56 20.65 13.24
C GLY A 191 -9.83 20.92 14.07
N ASN A 192 -10.69 21.83 13.58
CA ASN A 192 -11.96 22.17 14.22
C ASN A 192 -13.02 21.06 14.13
N LEU A 193 -12.82 20.03 13.30
CA LEU A 193 -13.72 18.87 13.27
C LEU A 193 -13.57 17.98 14.53
N GLN A 194 -12.49 18.16 15.29
CA GLN A 194 -12.25 17.48 16.58
C GLN A 194 -12.43 15.95 16.52
N ASN A 195 -12.03 15.35 15.40
CA ASN A 195 -12.00 13.91 15.22
C ASN A 195 -10.65 13.46 14.65
N GLU A 196 -10.40 12.16 14.71
CA GLU A 196 -9.12 11.57 14.31
C GLU A 196 -8.79 11.85 12.85
N VAL A 197 -9.75 11.67 11.94
CA VAL A 197 -9.55 11.89 10.50
C VAL A 197 -9.22 13.36 10.20
N GLY A 198 -9.92 14.30 10.83
CA GLY A 198 -9.64 15.73 10.70
C GLY A 198 -8.25 16.09 11.22
N THR A 199 -7.87 15.57 12.38
CA THR A 199 -6.53 15.80 12.96
C THR A 199 -5.44 15.30 12.02
N ARG A 200 -5.55 14.05 11.54
CA ARG A 200 -4.60 13.47 10.57
C ARG A 200 -4.58 14.23 9.25
N MET A 201 -5.72 14.75 8.79
CA MET A 201 -5.75 15.57 7.58
C MET A 201 -5.08 16.92 7.75
N ALA A 202 -5.26 17.59 8.88
CA ALA A 202 -4.56 18.82 9.18
C ALA A 202 -3.02 18.60 9.20
N GLU A 203 -2.56 17.52 9.83
CA GLU A 203 -1.13 17.12 9.85
C GLU A 203 -0.58 16.92 8.44
N LEU A 204 -1.26 16.11 7.61
CA LEU A 204 -0.81 15.80 6.25
C LEU A 204 -0.85 17.02 5.32
N VAL A 205 -1.86 17.89 5.42
CA VAL A 205 -1.90 19.14 4.64
C VAL A 205 -0.72 20.03 5.00
N LYS A 206 -0.41 20.16 6.30
CA LYS A 206 0.73 20.94 6.77
C LYS A 206 2.05 20.37 6.24
N GLU A 207 2.31 19.09 6.48
CA GLU A 207 3.55 18.42 6.05
C GLU A 207 3.78 18.56 4.53
N ARG A 208 2.73 18.34 3.73
CA ARG A 208 2.83 18.44 2.27
C ARG A 208 2.99 19.88 1.79
N GLY A 209 2.43 20.86 2.49
CA GLY A 209 2.66 22.29 2.25
C GLY A 209 4.12 22.66 2.51
N ASP A 210 4.65 22.31 3.68
CA ASP A 210 6.02 22.61 4.10
C ASP A 210 7.05 22.00 3.11
N LEU A 211 6.82 20.77 2.67
CA LEU A 211 7.66 20.10 1.66
C LEU A 211 7.63 20.79 0.29
N LYS A 212 6.46 21.31 -0.13
CA LYS A 212 6.30 22.03 -1.39
C LYS A 212 7.07 23.36 -1.35
N ASP A 213 6.96 24.08 -0.24
CA ASP A 213 7.61 25.37 -0.06
C ASP A 213 9.13 25.19 -0.02
N SER A 214 9.62 24.17 0.70
CA SER A 214 11.05 23.82 0.76
C SER A 214 11.65 23.48 -0.61
N LYS A 215 10.93 22.71 -1.44
CA LYS A 215 11.37 22.40 -2.81
C LYS A 215 11.39 23.63 -3.72
N SER A 216 10.44 24.55 -3.52
CA SER A 216 10.36 25.77 -4.33
C SER A 216 11.53 26.71 -4.03
N LEU A 217 11.99 26.76 -2.78
CA LEU A 217 13.19 27.52 -2.37
C LEU A 217 14.47 26.94 -2.98
N GLN A 218 14.65 25.62 -2.97
CA GLN A 218 15.83 24.96 -3.53
C GLN A 218 15.99 25.18 -5.05
N VAL A 219 14.89 25.32 -5.79
CA VAL A 219 14.90 25.60 -7.24
C VAL A 219 15.21 27.07 -7.55
N GLN A 220 14.96 27.99 -6.62
CA GLN A 220 15.28 29.42 -6.80
C GLN A 220 16.75 29.74 -6.52
N GLU A 221 17.46 28.87 -5.81
CA GLU A 221 18.88 29.02 -5.45
C GLU A 221 19.85 28.31 -6.43
N SER A 222 19.33 27.56 -7.40
CA SER A 222 20.08 26.83 -8.45
C SER A 222 20.02 27.52 -9.82
#